data_AF-A0A925BHR7-F1
#
_entry.id   AF-A0A925BHR7-F1
#
_cell.length_a   1.000
_cell.length_b   1.000
_cell.length_c   1.000
_cell.angle_alpha   90.00
_cell.angle_beta   90.00
_cell.angle_gamma   90.00
#
_symmetry.space_group_name_H-M   'P 1'
#
loop_
_entity.id
_entity.type
_entity.pdbx_description
1 polymer ?
#
loop_
_entity_poly.entity_id
_entity_poly.type
_entity_poly.pdbx_seq_one_letter_code
_entity_poly.pdbx_strand_id
1 'polypeptide(L)'
;MTDQPYVGATREQLEHPLVAHFLEVHGMFRSELSKMLRFINDVTNGQPLTEQDKKARIYALIRTGTQYSTMLHHHHHGESAMLFPPLVREDPNFAPIKTRLEAEHNEIAVLIDKFSDAIRAAPAIDLDAVDDDLRRLADALQAHLAYEEEHVCPLLAHFSDWSMR
;
A
#
# COMPACT_ATOMS: atom_id res chain seq x y z
N MET A 1 -0.92 3.69 -23.63
CA MET A 1 -0.45 2.62 -22.74
C MET A 1 -1.69 2.06 -22.08
N THR A 2 -1.89 0.76 -22.17
CA THR A 2 -3.13 0.10 -21.77
C THR A 2 -3.41 0.34 -20.29
N ASP A 3 -4.65 0.73 -19.97
CA ASP A 3 -5.24 0.89 -18.62
C ASP A 3 -5.36 -0.46 -17.87
N GLN A 4 -4.48 -1.41 -18.16
CA GLN A 4 -4.48 -2.73 -17.53
C GLN A 4 -3.80 -2.64 -16.17
N PRO A 5 -4.44 -3.16 -15.10
CA PRO A 5 -3.92 -3.03 -13.75
C PRO A 5 -2.61 -3.79 -13.54
N TYR A 6 -2.37 -4.88 -14.28
CA TYR A 6 -1.10 -5.61 -14.30
C TYR A 6 -0.80 -6.23 -15.67
N VAL A 7 0.47 -6.61 -15.88
CA VAL A 7 0.96 -7.14 -17.16
C VAL A 7 0.31 -8.49 -17.47
N GLY A 8 -0.23 -8.64 -18.69
CA GLY A 8 -0.81 -9.90 -19.15
C GLY A 8 -2.21 -10.20 -18.63
N ALA A 9 -2.86 -9.28 -17.91
CA ALA A 9 -4.21 -9.46 -17.37
C ALA A 9 -5.22 -9.84 -18.46
N THR A 10 -5.94 -10.94 -18.25
CA THR A 10 -7.08 -11.33 -19.09
C THR A 10 -8.35 -10.69 -18.58
N ARG A 11 -9.34 -10.51 -19.47
CA ARG A 11 -10.66 -9.99 -19.09
C ARG A 11 -11.33 -10.85 -18.01
N GLU A 12 -11.22 -12.17 -18.12
CA GLU A 12 -11.78 -13.12 -17.17
C GLU A 12 -11.19 -12.96 -15.77
N GLN A 13 -9.86 -12.79 -15.67
CA GLN A 13 -9.20 -12.52 -14.40
C GLN A 13 -9.68 -11.19 -13.79
N LEU A 14 -9.83 -10.14 -14.60
CA LEU A 14 -10.28 -8.84 -14.11
C LEU A 14 -11.75 -8.82 -13.67
N GLU A 15 -12.59 -9.67 -14.26
CA GLU A 15 -13.99 -9.85 -13.87
C GLU A 15 -14.15 -10.82 -12.69
N HIS A 16 -13.08 -11.53 -12.28
CA HIS A 16 -13.10 -12.48 -11.18
C HIS A 16 -13.27 -11.76 -9.82
N PRO A 17 -14.25 -12.13 -8.97
CA PRO A 17 -14.57 -11.36 -7.75
C PRO A 17 -13.41 -11.18 -6.77
N LEU A 18 -12.58 -12.22 -6.58
CA LEU A 18 -11.43 -12.13 -5.67
C LEU A 18 -10.35 -11.19 -6.21
N VAL A 19 -10.08 -11.25 -7.52
CA VAL A 19 -9.09 -10.40 -8.18
C VAL A 19 -9.57 -8.96 -8.19
N ALA A 20 -10.84 -8.72 -8.50
CA ALA A 20 -11.43 -7.38 -8.47
C ALA A 20 -11.34 -6.75 -7.08
N HIS A 21 -11.65 -7.51 -6.02
CA HIS A 21 -11.52 -7.01 -4.64
C HIS A 21 -10.07 -6.74 -4.25
N PHE A 22 -9.15 -7.64 -4.62
CA PHE A 22 -7.71 -7.46 -4.38
C PHE A 22 -7.19 -6.16 -5.01
N LEU A 23 -7.51 -5.93 -6.29
CA LEU A 23 -7.16 -4.71 -7.01
C LEU A 23 -7.85 -3.46 -6.45
N GLU A 24 -9.08 -3.57 -5.95
CA GLU A 24 -9.78 -2.47 -5.29
C GLU A 24 -9.04 -2.02 -4.02
N VAL A 25 -8.64 -2.96 -3.17
CA VAL A 25 -7.86 -2.69 -1.95
C VAL A 25 -6.51 -2.04 -2.31
N HIS A 26 -5.82 -2.56 -3.32
CA HIS A 26 -4.56 -1.97 -3.79
C HIS A 26 -4.74 -0.58 -4.38
N GLY A 27 -5.82 -0.37 -5.15
CA GLY A 27 -6.21 0.93 -5.68
C GLY A 27 -6.50 1.95 -4.57
N MET A 28 -7.13 1.51 -3.47
CA MET A 28 -7.35 2.33 -2.28
C MET A 28 -6.01 2.77 -1.67
N PHE A 29 -5.04 1.87 -1.48
CA PHE A 29 -3.73 2.22 -0.95
C PHE A 29 -2.98 3.24 -1.83
N ARG A 30 -2.98 3.03 -3.16
CA ARG A 30 -2.39 3.99 -4.11
C ARG A 30 -3.06 5.36 -4.03
N SER A 31 -4.40 5.38 -3.93
CA SER A 31 -5.19 6.61 -3.86
C SER A 31 -4.93 7.40 -2.58
N GLU A 32 -4.98 6.74 -1.42
CA GLU A 32 -4.74 7.37 -0.13
C GLU A 32 -3.31 7.90 0.01
N LEU A 33 -2.32 7.15 -0.47
CA LEU A 33 -0.93 7.59 -0.47
C LEU A 33 -0.73 8.84 -1.35
N SER A 34 -1.32 8.83 -2.54
CA SER A 34 -1.29 9.99 -3.44
C SER A 34 -1.98 11.22 -2.83
N LYS A 35 -3.07 11.03 -2.07
CA LYS A 35 -3.75 12.11 -1.34
C LYS A 35 -2.86 12.68 -0.23
N MET A 36 -2.17 11.83 0.54
CA MET A 36 -1.27 12.27 1.59
C MET A 36 -0.07 13.05 1.04
N LEU A 37 0.55 12.60 -0.06
CA LEU A 37 1.63 13.33 -0.74
C LEU A 37 1.19 14.71 -1.20
N ARG A 38 0.02 14.81 -1.86
CA ARG A 38 -0.54 16.13 -2.24
C ARG A 38 -0.83 16.99 -1.02
N PHE A 39 -1.39 16.40 0.03
CA PHE A 39 -1.71 17.12 1.26
C PHE A 39 -0.47 17.72 1.91
N ILE A 40 0.63 16.97 2.03
CA ILE A 40 1.89 17.48 2.59
C ILE A 40 2.43 18.62 1.72
N ASN A 41 2.47 18.44 0.39
CA ASN A 41 2.88 19.48 -0.54
C ASN A 41 2.03 20.77 -0.41
N ASP A 42 0.72 20.66 -0.22
CA ASP A 42 -0.16 21.81 -0.03
C ASP A 42 0.07 22.53 1.31
N VAL A 43 0.59 21.82 2.32
CA VAL A 43 0.96 22.42 3.61
C VAL A 43 2.33 23.10 3.53
N THR A 44 3.29 22.53 2.81
CA THR A 44 4.67 23.04 2.73
C THR A 44 4.83 24.12 1.66
N ASN A 45 4.26 23.92 0.48
CA ASN A 45 4.44 24.76 -0.71
C ASN A 45 3.19 25.53 -1.14
N GLY A 46 2.07 25.36 -0.44
CA GLY A 46 0.80 26.01 -0.74
C GLY A 46 0.75 27.48 -0.32
N GLN A 47 -0.46 28.06 -0.33
CA GLN A 47 -0.69 29.40 0.18
C GLN A 47 -0.34 29.48 1.68
N PRO A 48 0.19 30.61 2.17
CA PRO A 48 0.47 30.79 3.59
C PRO A 48 -0.75 30.49 4.45
N LEU A 49 -0.57 29.62 5.45
CA LEU A 49 -1.61 29.23 6.39
C LEU A 49 -1.49 30.06 7.68
N THR A 50 -2.62 30.24 8.35
CA THR A 50 -2.56 30.68 9.76
C THR A 50 -1.97 29.58 10.63
N GLU A 51 -1.39 29.92 11.78
CA GLU A 51 -0.88 28.94 12.73
C GLU A 51 -1.95 27.92 13.16
N GLN A 52 -3.20 28.37 13.32
CA GLN A 52 -4.33 27.52 13.67
C GLN A 52 -4.64 26.51 12.55
N ASP A 53 -4.67 26.96 11.30
CA ASP A 53 -4.92 26.10 10.14
C ASP A 53 -3.76 25.10 9.95
N LYS A 54 -2.51 25.55 10.10
CA LYS A 54 -1.34 24.68 10.03
C LYS A 54 -1.40 23.58 11.08
N LYS A 55 -1.73 23.93 12.33
CA LYS A 55 -1.91 22.97 13.42
C LYS A 55 -3.04 21.97 13.13
N ALA A 56 -4.18 22.45 12.63
CA ALA A 56 -5.31 21.59 12.26
C ALA A 56 -4.93 20.59 11.15
N ARG A 57 -4.17 21.04 10.15
CA ARG A 57 -3.68 20.19 9.05
C ARG A 57 -2.66 19.14 9.55
N ILE A 58 -1.74 19.51 10.43
CA ILE A 58 -0.81 18.55 11.06
C ILE A 58 -1.58 17.46 11.81
N TYR A 59 -2.60 17.80 12.61
CA TYR A 59 -3.41 16.76 13.27
C TYR A 59 -4.19 15.87 12.29
N ALA A 60 -4.65 16.42 11.16
CA ALA A 60 -5.28 15.61 10.13
C ALA A 60 -4.29 14.62 9.53
N LEU A 61 -3.06 15.06 9.21
CA LEU A 61 -1.98 14.19 8.73
C LEU A 61 -1.67 13.06 9.72
N ILE A 62 -1.54 13.36 11.01
CA ILE A 62 -1.25 12.35 12.04
C ILE A 62 -2.34 11.28 12.07
N ARG A 63 -3.62 11.69 12.06
CA ARG A 63 -4.74 10.75 12.08
C ARG A 63 -4.75 9.87 10.83
N THR A 64 -4.71 10.48 9.66
CA THR A 64 -4.76 9.75 8.38
C THR A 64 -3.54 8.86 8.20
N GLY A 65 -2.34 9.37 8.48
CA GLY A 65 -1.09 8.60 8.39
C GLY A 65 -1.05 7.42 9.35
N THR A 66 -1.56 7.59 10.59
CA THR A 66 -1.65 6.48 11.55
C THR A 66 -2.63 5.40 11.08
N GLN A 67 -3.80 5.80 10.58
CA GLN A 67 -4.79 4.86 10.04
C GLN A 67 -4.25 4.10 8.82
N TYR A 68 -3.64 4.82 7.87
CA TYR A 68 -3.01 4.23 6.69
C TYR A 68 -1.95 3.20 7.06
N SER A 69 -1.01 3.58 7.94
CA SER A 69 0.05 2.70 8.43
C SER A 69 -0.50 1.44 9.08
N THR A 70 -1.55 1.58 9.89
CA THR A 70 -2.21 0.46 10.55
C THR A 70 -2.89 -0.48 9.55
N MET A 71 -3.61 0.05 8.57
CA MET A 71 -4.29 -0.77 7.57
C MET A 71 -3.30 -1.51 6.68
N LEU A 72 -2.21 -0.85 6.25
CA LEU A 72 -1.22 -1.46 5.38
C LEU A 72 -0.44 -2.57 6.08
N HIS A 73 -0.09 -2.40 7.36
CA HIS A 73 0.48 -3.47 8.19
C HIS A 73 -0.44 -4.70 8.28
N HIS A 74 -1.74 -4.50 8.54
CA HIS A 74 -2.69 -5.61 8.62
C HIS A 74 -2.90 -6.30 7.27
N HIS A 75 -2.93 -5.53 6.18
CA HIS A 75 -3.04 -6.04 4.82
C HIS A 75 -1.88 -6.99 4.47
N HIS A 76 -0.64 -6.51 4.53
CA HIS A 76 0.55 -7.33 4.25
C HIS A 76 0.69 -8.53 5.20
N HIS A 77 0.33 -8.36 6.48
CA HIS A 77 0.30 -9.48 7.41
C HIS A 77 -0.72 -10.54 7.00
N GLY A 78 -1.93 -10.12 6.62
CA GLY A 78 -2.99 -11.00 6.14
C GLY A 78 -2.58 -11.76 4.90
N GLU A 79 -1.93 -11.10 3.93
CA GLU A 79 -1.45 -11.75 2.72
C GLU A 79 -0.40 -12.83 3.03
N SER A 80 0.60 -12.47 3.83
CA SER A 80 1.68 -13.38 4.22
C SER A 80 1.16 -14.60 4.98
N ALA A 81 0.25 -14.38 5.93
CA ALA A 81 -0.24 -15.41 6.84
C ALA A 81 -1.36 -16.28 6.23
N MET A 82 -2.21 -15.70 5.37
CA MET A 82 -3.46 -16.32 4.92
C MET A 82 -3.55 -16.50 3.41
N LEU A 83 -3.07 -15.54 2.61
CA LEU A 83 -3.20 -15.58 1.14
C LEU A 83 -2.10 -16.39 0.47
N PHE A 84 -0.82 -16.13 0.76
CA PHE A 84 0.27 -16.78 0.06
C PHE A 84 0.38 -18.30 0.29
N PRO A 85 0.09 -18.85 1.49
CA PRO A 85 0.17 -20.30 1.70
C PRO A 85 -0.72 -21.15 0.77
N PRO A 86 -2.01 -20.85 0.53
CA PRO A 86 -2.80 -21.56 -0.47
C PRO A 86 -2.27 -21.40 -1.90
N LEU A 87 -1.74 -20.24 -2.28
CA LEU A 87 -1.18 -20.05 -3.63
C LEU A 87 0.02 -20.97 -3.89
N VAL A 88 0.88 -21.20 -2.89
CA VAL A 88 1.99 -22.18 -2.98
C VAL A 88 1.47 -23.62 -3.07
N ARG A 89 0.32 -23.94 -2.45
CA ARG A 89 -0.29 -25.27 -2.57
C ARG A 89 -0.87 -25.50 -3.96
N GLU A 90 -1.46 -24.48 -4.56
CA GLU A 90 -2.00 -24.50 -5.92
C GLU A 90 -0.87 -24.59 -6.97
N ASP A 91 0.16 -23.74 -6.85
CA ASP A 91 1.35 -23.78 -7.70
C ASP A 91 2.64 -23.67 -6.88
N PRO A 92 3.40 -24.78 -6.71
CA PRO A 92 4.69 -24.77 -6.01
C PRO A 92 5.73 -23.80 -6.61
N ASN A 93 5.59 -23.41 -7.89
CA ASN A 93 6.48 -22.42 -8.50
C ASN A 93 6.26 -21.00 -7.96
N PHE A 94 5.18 -20.76 -7.19
CA PHE A 94 4.94 -19.50 -6.50
C PHE A 94 5.84 -19.30 -5.27
N ALA A 95 6.46 -20.35 -4.73
CA ALA A 95 7.32 -20.25 -3.54
C ALA A 95 8.44 -19.17 -3.60
N PRO A 96 9.22 -19.03 -4.69
CA PRO A 96 10.18 -17.94 -4.82
C PRO A 96 9.53 -16.55 -4.89
N ILE A 97 8.35 -16.43 -5.51
CA ILE A 97 7.59 -15.17 -5.58
C ILE A 97 7.12 -14.77 -4.18
N LYS A 98 6.52 -15.71 -3.43
CA LYS A 98 6.15 -15.52 -2.02
C LYS A 98 7.33 -15.02 -1.19
N THR A 99 8.51 -15.63 -1.35
CA THR A 99 9.71 -15.24 -0.59
C THR A 99 10.12 -13.79 -0.89
N ARG A 100 10.01 -13.38 -2.16
CA ARG A 100 10.25 -11.98 -2.54
C ARG A 100 9.20 -11.04 -1.94
N LEU A 101 7.91 -11.35 -2.08
CA LEU A 101 6.82 -10.52 -1.55
C LEU A 101 6.93 -10.35 -0.04
N GLU A 102 7.25 -11.41 0.71
CA GLU A 102 7.47 -11.32 2.17
C GLU A 102 8.70 -10.47 2.52
N ALA A 103 9.76 -10.47 1.70
CA ALA A 103 10.90 -9.58 1.89
C ALA A 103 10.51 -8.11 1.65
N GLU A 104 9.75 -7.84 0.59
CA GLU A 104 9.22 -6.51 0.28
C GLU A 104 8.25 -6.02 1.38
N HIS A 105 7.40 -6.90 1.92
CA HIS A 105 6.54 -6.57 3.09
C HIS A 105 7.35 -6.12 4.29
N ASN A 106 8.47 -6.78 4.60
CA ASN A 106 9.33 -6.40 5.71
C ASN A 106 10.04 -5.05 5.46
N GLU A 107 10.48 -4.79 4.23
CA GLU A 107 11.06 -3.50 3.86
C GLU A 107 10.02 -2.37 3.99
N ILE A 108 8.82 -2.59 3.47
CA ILE A 108 7.72 -1.63 3.55
C ILE A 108 7.30 -1.40 5.01
N ALA A 109 7.28 -2.44 5.85
CA ALA A 109 7.01 -2.31 7.28
C ALA A 109 7.98 -1.33 7.96
N VAL A 110 9.28 -1.41 7.64
CA VAL A 110 10.29 -0.47 8.15
C VAL A 110 10.03 0.96 7.66
N LEU A 111 9.61 1.15 6.41
CA LEU A 111 9.26 2.47 5.87
C LEU A 111 7.99 3.05 6.52
N ILE A 112 6.98 2.21 6.75
CA ILE A 112 5.75 2.59 7.47
C ILE A 112 6.08 3.05 8.89
N ASP A 113 6.96 2.33 9.58
CA ASP A 113 7.35 2.67 10.96
C ASP A 113 8.11 3.99 11.03
N LYS A 114 9.05 4.22 10.10
CA LYS A 114 9.75 5.52 9.97
C LYS A 114 8.79 6.68 9.74
N PHE A 115 7.89 6.54 8.76
CA PHE A 115 6.86 7.54 8.49
C PHE A 115 5.96 7.79 9.72
N SER A 116 5.55 6.71 10.40
CA SER A 116 4.72 6.77 11.61
C SER A 116 5.42 7.50 12.76
N ASP A 117 6.71 7.29 12.94
CA ASP A 117 7.52 7.98 13.95
C ASP A 117 7.69 9.46 13.61
N ALA A 118 7.93 9.78 12.34
CA ALA A 118 8.05 11.16 11.87
C ALA A 118 6.77 11.97 12.12
N ILE A 119 5.58 11.42 11.82
CA ILE A 119 4.32 12.13 12.08
C ILE A 119 4.00 12.24 13.58
N ARG A 120 4.47 11.30 14.42
CA ARG A 120 4.24 11.33 15.88
C ARG A 120 5.11 12.35 16.61
N ALA A 121 6.13 12.93 15.98
CA ALA A 121 7.00 13.96 16.55
C ALA A 121 6.30 15.33 16.81
N ALA A 122 4.99 15.43 16.56
CA ALA A 122 4.22 16.65 16.77
C ALA A 122 4.25 17.15 18.24
N PRO A 123 4.26 18.48 18.48
CA PRO A 123 4.08 19.55 17.50
C PRO A 123 5.37 19.92 16.72
N ALA A 124 6.52 19.34 17.05
CA ALA A 124 7.81 19.61 16.40
C ALA A 124 8.02 18.73 15.14
N ILE A 125 6.96 18.54 14.35
CA ILE A 125 7.01 17.74 13.13
C ILE A 125 7.87 18.44 12.07
N ASP A 126 8.80 17.70 11.47
CA ASP A 126 9.55 18.12 10.30
C ASP A 126 8.79 17.66 9.05
N LEU A 127 8.10 18.59 8.38
CA LEU A 127 7.26 18.25 7.24
C LEU A 127 8.06 17.86 6.00
N ASP A 128 9.30 18.32 5.86
CA ASP A 128 10.16 17.95 4.75
C ASP A 128 10.65 16.50 4.93
N ALA A 129 11.04 16.14 6.15
CA ALA A 129 11.39 14.76 6.48
C ALA A 129 10.20 13.79 6.31
N VAL A 130 8.99 14.23 6.68
CA VAL A 130 7.77 13.43 6.47
C VAL A 130 7.45 13.26 4.99
N ASP A 131 7.64 14.29 4.16
CA ASP A 131 7.47 14.18 2.70
C ASP A 131 8.46 13.18 2.10
N ASP A 132 9.74 13.26 2.48
CA ASP A 132 10.80 12.36 2.03
C ASP A 132 10.52 10.90 2.38
N ASP A 133 10.14 10.62 3.63
CA ASP A 133 9.81 9.25 4.06
C ASP A 133 8.54 8.73 3.38
N LEU A 134 7.53 9.57 3.18
CA LEU A 134 6.31 9.18 2.48
C LEU A 134 6.56 8.90 0.99
N ARG A 135 7.45 9.65 0.34
CA ARG A 135 7.85 9.38 -1.06
C ARG A 135 8.58 8.05 -1.19
N ARG A 136 9.49 7.75 -0.27
CA ARG A 136 10.19 6.44 -0.25
C ARG A 136 9.21 5.29 -0.07
N LEU A 137 8.25 5.44 0.86
CA LEU A 137 7.17 4.48 1.03
C LEU A 137 6.34 4.34 -0.26
N ALA A 138 6.06 5.45 -0.94
CA ALA A 138 5.30 5.43 -2.19
C ALA A 138 6.01 4.72 -3.33
N ASP A 139 7.31 4.96 -3.52
CA ASP A 139 8.08 4.30 -4.55
C ASP A 139 8.15 2.79 -4.30
N ALA A 140 8.45 2.37 -3.06
CA ALA A 140 8.51 0.97 -2.67
C ALA A 140 7.15 0.28 -2.82
N LEU A 141 6.08 0.89 -2.29
CA LEU A 141 4.75 0.29 -2.34
C LEU A 141 4.22 0.20 -3.78
N GLN A 142 4.44 1.20 -4.63
CA GLN A 142 3.99 1.12 -6.03
C GLN A 142 4.66 -0.01 -6.79
N ALA A 143 5.98 -0.18 -6.62
CA ALA A 143 6.72 -1.28 -7.24
C ALA A 143 6.27 -2.65 -6.71
N HIS A 144 6.07 -2.75 -5.39
CA HIS A 144 5.57 -3.95 -4.73
C HIS A 144 4.19 -4.36 -5.24
N LEU A 145 3.18 -3.45 -5.18
CA LEU A 145 1.82 -3.77 -5.60
C LEU A 145 1.76 -4.17 -7.08
N ALA A 146 2.55 -3.54 -7.96
CA ALA A 146 2.60 -3.92 -9.36
C ALA A 146 3.14 -5.35 -9.57
N TYR A 147 4.21 -5.70 -8.86
CA TYR A 147 4.79 -7.05 -8.90
C TYR A 147 3.83 -8.08 -8.30
N GLU A 148 3.21 -7.76 -7.18
CA GLU A 148 2.24 -8.64 -6.54
C GLU A 148 1.04 -8.92 -7.42
N GLU A 149 0.43 -7.89 -8.01
CA GLU A 149 -0.73 -8.04 -8.90
C GLU A 149 -0.41 -8.90 -10.13
N GLU A 150 0.78 -8.75 -10.71
CA GLU A 150 1.23 -9.55 -11.85
C GLU A 150 1.30 -11.05 -11.53
N HIS A 151 1.65 -11.42 -10.29
CA HIS A 151 1.90 -12.81 -9.92
C HIS A 151 0.81 -13.46 -9.07
N VAL A 152 0.11 -12.69 -8.24
CA VAL A 152 -0.96 -13.18 -7.35
C VAL A 152 -2.27 -13.28 -8.10
N CYS A 153 -2.66 -12.25 -8.87
CA CYS A 153 -3.98 -12.21 -9.49
C CYS A 153 -4.26 -13.41 -10.41
N PRO A 154 -3.31 -13.91 -11.23
CA PRO A 154 -3.56 -15.09 -12.05
C PRO A 154 -3.90 -16.35 -11.25
N LEU A 155 -3.19 -16.61 -10.14
CA LEU A 155 -3.45 -17.76 -9.29
C LEU A 155 -4.70 -17.56 -8.43
N LEU A 156 -4.94 -16.34 -7.95
CA LEU A 156 -6.12 -16.00 -7.16
C LEU A 156 -7.43 -16.25 -7.95
N ALA A 157 -7.39 -16.11 -9.28
CA ALA A 157 -8.52 -16.40 -10.16
C ALA A 157 -8.89 -17.90 -10.24
N HIS A 158 -8.08 -18.82 -9.69
CA HIS A 158 -8.41 -20.25 -9.64
C HIS A 158 -9.33 -20.60 -8.46
N PHE A 159 -9.46 -19.71 -7.46
CA PHE A 159 -10.22 -19.95 -6.24
C PHE A 159 -11.61 -19.32 -6.31
N SER A 160 -12.63 -20.00 -5.78
CA SER A 160 -14.00 -19.46 -5.79
C SER A 160 -14.29 -18.46 -4.68
N ASP A 161 -13.58 -18.55 -3.55
CA ASP A 161 -13.75 -17.67 -2.40
C ASP A 161 -12.49 -17.57 -1.52
N TRP A 162 -12.50 -16.62 -0.56
CA TRP A 162 -11.40 -16.37 0.38
C TRP A 162 -11.12 -17.50 1.38
N SER A 163 -11.92 -18.58 1.42
CA SER A 163 -11.55 -19.77 2.20
C SER A 163 -10.35 -20.51 1.59
N MET A 164 -10.08 -20.26 0.30
CA MET A 164 -8.92 -20.77 -0.45
C MET A 164 -8.73 -22.30 -0.25
N ARG A 165 -9.86 -23.02 -0.28
CA ARG A 165 -9.95 -24.48 -0.14
C ARG A 165 -10.04 -25.16 -1.49
#